data_AF-A0NPS0-F1
#
_entry.id   AF-A0NPS0-F1
#
_cell.length_a   1.000
_cell.length_b   1.000
_cell.length_c   1.000
_cell.angle_alpha   90.00
_cell.angle_beta   90.00
_cell.angle_gamma   90.00
#
_symmetry.space_group_name_H-M   'P 1'
#
loop_
_entity.id
_entity.type
_entity.pdbx_description
1 polymer ?
#
loop_
_entity_poly.entity_id
_entity_poly.type
_entity_poly.pdbx_seq_one_letter_code
_entity_poly.pdbx_strand_id
1 'polypeptide(L)'
;MKKILLVALAAAALAGCQSSSQRDRALVGGGLGAATGAIVGAAAGAGAAPVLAGAAIGAAGGAVIGAATTPKNCVAHDRYGNPYRVACP
;
A
#
# COMPACT_ATOMS: atom_id res chain seq x y z
N MET A 1 13.17 13.14 -17.42
CA MET A 1 11.92 13.21 -16.62
C MET A 1 11.23 11.85 -16.46
N LYS A 2 10.67 11.22 -17.51
CA LYS A 2 9.89 9.96 -17.39
C LYS A 2 10.65 8.76 -16.78
N LYS A 3 11.96 8.64 -17.06
CA LYS A 3 12.78 7.53 -16.52
C LYS A 3 12.94 7.60 -15.00
N ILE A 4 13.00 8.81 -14.44
CA ILE A 4 13.16 9.03 -13.00
C ILE A 4 11.85 8.69 -12.26
N LEU A 5 10.71 9.04 -12.85
CA LEU A 5 9.38 8.65 -12.34
C LEU A 5 9.21 7.13 -12.30
N LEU A 6 9.63 6.41 -13.35
CA LEU A 6 9.58 4.95 -13.37
C LEU A 6 10.48 4.31 -12.32
N VAL A 7 11.68 4.83 -12.12
CA VAL A 7 12.61 4.35 -11.08
C VAL A 7 12.05 4.62 -9.67
N ALA A 8 11.44 5.78 -9.44
CA ALA A 8 10.79 6.09 -8.17
C ALA A 8 9.57 5.19 -7.90
N LEU A 9 8.77 4.89 -8.93
CA LEU A 9 7.62 3.98 -8.82
C LEU A 9 8.08 2.54 -8.51
N ALA A 10 9.14 2.09 -9.18
CA ALA A 10 9.73 0.78 -8.92
C ALA A 10 10.35 0.68 -7.52
N ALA A 11 11.01 1.73 -7.05
CA ALA A 11 11.55 1.79 -5.68
C ALA A 11 10.43 1.79 -4.63
N ALA A 12 9.33 2.50 -4.87
CA ALA A 12 8.16 2.49 -4.00
C ALA A 12 7.45 1.13 -3.98
N ALA A 13 7.36 0.45 -5.12
CA ALA A 13 6.84 -0.91 -5.21
C ALA A 13 7.73 -1.93 -4.46
N LEU A 14 9.06 -1.80 -4.57
CA LEU A 14 10.02 -2.61 -3.81
C LEU A 14 9.92 -2.35 -2.30
N ALA A 15 9.78 -1.09 -1.88
CA ALA A 15 9.60 -0.72 -0.47
C ALA A 15 8.28 -1.26 0.11
N GLY A 16 7.21 -1.26 -0.70
CA GLY A 16 5.94 -1.89 -0.35
C GLY A 16 6.03 -3.41 -0.23
N CYS A 17 6.93 -4.03 -0.99
CA CYS A 17 7.12 -5.49 -0.98
C CYS A 17 7.62 -5.99 0.39
N GLN A 18 8.47 -5.20 1.08
CA GLN A 18 9.03 -5.54 2.39
C GLN A 18 8.31 -4.86 3.57
N SER A 19 6.99 -4.78 3.49
CA SER A 19 6.19 -4.22 4.56
C SER A 19 5.49 -5.35 5.33
N SER A 20 6.00 -5.69 6.53
CA SER A 20 5.39 -6.73 7.39
C SER A 20 4.40 -6.16 8.40
N SER A 21 4.25 -4.83 8.45
CA SER A 21 3.39 -4.13 9.41
C SER A 21 2.06 -3.72 8.77
N GLN A 22 0.96 -3.89 9.52
CA GLN A 22 -0.40 -3.57 9.06
C GLN A 22 -0.57 -2.12 8.64
N ARG A 23 0.01 -1.22 9.44
CA ARG A 23 -0.02 0.22 9.17
C ARG A 23 0.72 0.58 7.89
N ASP A 24 1.87 -0.03 7.66
CA ASP A 24 2.70 0.25 6.49
C ASP A 24 2.05 -0.32 5.22
N ARG A 25 1.45 -1.51 5.26
CA ARG A 25 0.67 -2.05 4.13
C ARG A 25 -0.58 -1.22 3.82
N ALA A 26 -1.29 -0.73 4.84
CA ALA A 26 -2.44 0.16 4.66
C ALA A 26 -2.02 1.54 4.10
N LEU A 27 -0.92 2.11 4.58
CA LEU A 27 -0.38 3.38 4.08
C LEU A 27 0.14 3.25 2.66
N VAL A 28 0.88 2.18 2.35
CA VAL A 28 1.40 1.91 1.01
C VAL A 28 0.27 1.59 0.04
N GLY A 29 -0.68 0.74 0.43
CA GLY A 29 -1.84 0.40 -0.38
C GLY A 29 -2.73 1.63 -0.64
N GLY A 30 -2.97 2.45 0.38
CA GLY A 30 -3.72 3.70 0.24
C GLY A 30 -2.98 4.75 -0.58
N GLY A 31 -1.68 4.91 -0.38
CA GLY A 31 -0.86 5.84 -1.17
C GLY A 31 -0.80 5.46 -2.65
N LEU A 32 -0.57 4.17 -2.95
CA LEU A 32 -0.56 3.65 -4.33
C LEU A 32 -1.93 3.75 -4.98
N GLY A 33 -2.99 3.43 -4.24
CA GLY A 33 -4.36 3.54 -4.72
C GLY A 33 -4.77 4.99 -5.00
N ALA A 34 -4.40 5.94 -4.15
CA ALA A 34 -4.63 7.37 -4.42
C ALA A 34 -3.87 7.84 -5.66
N ALA A 35 -2.59 7.48 -5.77
CA ALA A 35 -1.77 7.90 -6.91
C ALA A 35 -2.32 7.35 -8.23
N THR A 36 -2.65 6.07 -8.27
CA THR A 36 -3.25 5.44 -9.47
C THR A 36 -4.64 6.00 -9.78
N GLY A 37 -5.50 6.15 -8.77
CA GLY A 37 -6.83 6.75 -8.92
C GLY A 37 -6.80 8.20 -9.41
N ALA A 38 -5.85 9.00 -8.94
CA ALA A 38 -5.63 10.38 -9.41
C ALA A 38 -5.16 10.43 -10.87
N ILE A 39 -4.21 9.56 -11.25
CA ILE A 39 -3.69 9.50 -12.63
C ILE A 39 -4.80 9.10 -13.60
N VAL A 40 -5.62 8.09 -13.24
CA VAL A 40 -6.73 7.64 -14.08
C VAL A 40 -7.81 8.72 -14.18
N GLY A 41 -8.17 9.37 -13.07
CA GLY A 41 -9.12 10.50 -13.07
C GLY A 41 -8.64 11.67 -13.92
N ALA A 42 -7.32 11.94 -13.94
CA ALA A 42 -6.73 12.99 -14.77
C ALA A 42 -6.67 12.58 -16.25
N ALA A 43 -6.38 11.31 -16.54
CA ALA A 43 -6.32 10.76 -17.89
C ALA A 43 -7.71 10.70 -18.55
N ALA A 44 -8.79 10.56 -17.76
CA ALA A 44 -10.16 10.63 -18.25
C ALA A 44 -10.57 12.04 -18.74
N GLY A 45 -9.68 13.03 -18.65
CA GLY A 45 -9.90 14.40 -19.18
C GLY A 45 -10.96 15.19 -18.43
N ALA A 46 -11.44 14.67 -17.31
CA ALA A 46 -12.47 15.29 -16.51
C ALA A 46 -11.79 16.11 -15.40
N GLY A 47 -12.40 17.23 -14.99
CA GLY A 47 -11.77 18.25 -14.14
C GLY A 47 -11.32 17.76 -12.74
N ALA A 48 -11.04 18.70 -11.82
CA ALA A 48 -10.50 18.34 -10.50
C ALA A 48 -11.38 17.35 -9.70
N ALA A 49 -12.71 17.37 -9.89
CA ALA A 49 -13.64 16.51 -9.16
C ALA A 49 -13.38 14.99 -9.37
N PRO A 50 -13.31 14.45 -10.60
CA PRO A 50 -13.03 13.03 -10.84
C PRO A 50 -11.60 12.61 -10.48
N VAL A 51 -10.62 13.52 -10.57
CA VAL A 51 -9.26 13.28 -10.06
C VAL A 51 -9.30 13.02 -8.56
N LEU A 52 -9.96 13.90 -7.81
CA LEU A 52 -10.10 13.79 -6.37
C LEU A 52 -10.95 12.59 -5.96
N ALA A 53 -12.03 12.30 -6.69
CA ALA A 53 -12.86 11.12 -6.45
C ALA A 53 -12.07 9.83 -6.69
N GLY A 54 -11.36 9.73 -7.81
CA GLY A 54 -10.51 8.57 -8.12
C GLY A 54 -9.42 8.38 -7.07
N ALA A 55 -8.75 9.47 -6.66
CA ALA A 55 -7.74 9.44 -5.62
C ALA A 55 -8.31 8.98 -4.27
N ALA A 56 -9.47 9.50 -3.86
CA ALA A 56 -10.10 9.14 -2.60
C ALA A 56 -10.56 7.67 -2.57
N ILE A 57 -11.20 7.21 -3.66
CA ILE A 57 -11.66 5.82 -3.79
C ILE A 57 -10.47 4.86 -3.83
N GLY A 58 -9.46 5.19 -4.62
CA GLY A 58 -8.24 4.40 -4.71
C GLY A 58 -7.51 4.35 -3.36
N ALA A 59 -7.39 5.47 -2.64
CA ALA A 59 -6.80 5.47 -1.30
C ALA A 59 -7.58 4.65 -0.29
N ALA A 60 -8.90 4.81 -0.24
CA ALA A 60 -9.73 4.06 0.70
C ALA A 60 -9.67 2.55 0.39
N GLY A 61 -9.86 2.16 -0.87
CA GLY A 61 -9.81 0.76 -1.30
C GLY A 61 -8.42 0.14 -1.09
N GLY A 62 -7.38 0.84 -1.54
CA GLY A 62 -6.00 0.39 -1.38
C GLY A 62 -5.56 0.29 0.09
N ALA A 63 -6.01 1.20 0.96
CA ALA A 63 -5.70 1.15 2.39
C ALA A 63 -6.41 -0.02 3.09
N VAL A 64 -7.69 -0.25 2.78
CA VAL A 64 -8.46 -1.37 3.33
C VAL A 64 -7.87 -2.71 2.86
N ILE A 65 -7.58 -2.84 1.57
CA ILE A 65 -6.97 -4.07 1.02
C ILE A 65 -5.57 -4.28 1.60
N GLY A 66 -4.76 -3.22 1.72
CA GLY A 66 -3.44 -3.28 2.36
C GLY A 66 -3.53 -3.71 3.83
N ALA A 67 -4.48 -3.16 4.59
CA ALA A 67 -4.72 -3.57 5.97
C ALA A 67 -5.22 -5.03 6.08
N ALA A 68 -6.10 -5.45 5.17
CA ALA A 68 -6.70 -6.78 5.18
C ALA A 68 -5.73 -7.89 4.73
N THR A 69 -4.87 -7.59 3.78
CA THR A 69 -3.83 -8.52 3.26
C THR A 69 -2.56 -8.53 4.11
N THR A 70 -2.53 -7.74 5.20
CA THR A 70 -1.38 -7.76 6.10
C THR A 70 -1.27 -9.13 6.77
N PRO A 71 -0.08 -9.77 6.71
CA PRO A 71 0.16 -11.01 7.44
C PRO A 71 -0.05 -10.78 8.94
N LYS A 72 -0.96 -11.54 9.55
CA LYS A 72 -1.16 -11.54 10.99
C LYS A 72 0.05 -12.24 11.61
N ASN A 73 1.01 -11.45 12.04
CA ASN A 73 2.22 -11.94 12.69
C ASN A 73 1.86 -12.25 14.16
N CYS A 74 1.48 -13.49 14.44
CA CYS A 74 1.40 -14.01 15.80
C CYS A 74 2.81 -14.02 16.40
N VAL A 75 2.95 -13.54 17.63
CA VAL A 75 4.21 -13.65 18.38
C VAL A 75 4.17 -15.00 19.09
N ALA A 76 4.98 -15.95 18.60
CA ALA A 76 5.22 -17.20 19.29
C ALA A 76 6.51 -17.06 20.12
N HIS A 77 6.64 -17.85 21.19
CA HIS A 77 7.84 -17.86 22.04
C HIS A 77 8.58 -19.19 21.87
N ASP A 78 9.90 -19.13 21.73
CA ASP A 78 10.73 -20.33 21.67
C ASP A 78 10.86 -20.96 23.07
N ARG A 79 11.56 -22.10 23.16
CA ARG A 79 11.80 -22.79 24.45
C ARG A 79 12.69 -21.99 25.42
N TYR A 80 13.37 -20.96 24.95
CA TYR A 80 14.21 -20.04 25.70
C TYR A 80 13.48 -18.72 26.05
N GLY A 81 12.20 -18.58 25.69
CA GLY A 81 11.38 -17.40 25.94
C GLY A 81 11.55 -16.27 24.91
N ASN A 82 12.32 -16.47 23.85
CA ASN A 82 12.57 -15.45 22.85
C ASN A 82 11.35 -15.29 21.91
N PRO A 83 10.80 -14.07 21.73
CA PRO A 83 9.68 -13.85 20.81
C PRO A 83 10.11 -13.98 19.34
N TYR A 84 9.38 -14.76 18.56
CA TYR A 84 9.51 -14.87 17.10
C TYR A 84 8.17 -14.66 16.40
N ARG A 85 8.17 -14.00 15.24
CA ARG A 85 6.96 -13.70 14.47
C ARG A 85 6.64 -14.84 13.51
N VAL A 86 5.44 -15.40 13.60
CA VAL A 86 4.93 -16.44 12.68
C VAL A 86 3.60 -16.02 12.09
N ALA A 87 3.27 -16.54 10.90
CA ALA A 87 1.94 -16.42 10.36
C ALA A 87 0.95 -17.13 11.29
N CYS A 88 -0.07 -16.42 11.76
CA CYS A 88 -1.19 -17.06 12.45
C CYS A 88 -1.89 -18.05 11.49
N PRO A 89 -2.31 -19.24 11.96
CA PRO A 89 -3.12 -20.18 11.17
C PRO A 89 -4.50 -19.61 10.81
#